data_AF-A0A965Y988-F1
#
_entry.id   AF-A0A965Y988-F1
#
_cell.length_a   1.000
_cell.length_b   1.000
_cell.length_c   1.000
_cell.angle_alpha   90.00
_cell.angle_beta   90.00
_cell.angle_gamma   90.00
#
_symmetry.space_group_name_H-M   'P 1'
#
loop_
_entity.id
_entity.type
_entity.pdbx_description
1 polymer ?
#
loop_
_entity_poly.entity_id
_entity_poly.type
_entity_poly.pdbx_seq_one_letter_code
_entity_poly.pdbx_strand_id
1 'polypeptide(L)' 'MLLLTDNGTFYEFIPKEEYGKENPKIITLKEVEKDKEYVLVITTNA' A
#
# COMPACT_ATOMS: atom_id res chain seq x y z
N MET A 1 13.08 10.81 -4.29
CA MET A 1 11.72 11.37 -4.23
C MET A 1 11.45 11.79 -2.80
N LEU A 2 11.05 13.04 -2.57
CA LEU A 2 10.70 13.57 -1.25
C LEU A 2 9.21 13.28 -0.99
N LEU A 3 8.93 12.29 -0.14
CA LEU A 3 7.57 11.96 0.30
C LEU A 3 7.20 12.86 1.48
N LEU A 4 6.35 13.86 1.22
CA LEU A 4 5.76 14.76 2.22
C LEU A 4 4.91 13.95 3.20
N THR A 5 5.36 13.86 4.45
CA THR A 5 4.75 13.03 5.51
C THR A 5 3.72 13.82 6.36
N ASP A 6 3.43 15.07 6.02
CA ASP A 6 2.66 16.00 6.87
C ASP A 6 1.15 16.09 6.56
N ASN A 7 0.57 15.19 5.75
CA ASN A 7 -0.79 15.38 5.23
C ASN A 7 -1.76 14.22 5.45
N GLY A 8 -1.71 13.55 6.60
CA GLY A 8 -2.72 12.57 7.03
C GLY A 8 -3.03 11.44 6.02
N THR A 9 -2.11 11.18 5.08
CA THR A 9 -2.30 10.29 3.94
C THR A 9 -1.44 9.05 4.13
N PHE A 10 -2.08 7.91 4.36
CA PHE A 10 -1.46 6.61 4.51
C PHE A 10 -1.47 5.86 3.18
N TYR A 11 -0.31 5.27 2.83
CA TYR A 11 -0.12 4.46 1.64
C TYR A 11 0.08 3.01 2.05
N GLU A 12 -0.86 2.17 1.68
CA GLU A 12 -0.87 0.74 1.96
C GLU A 12 -0.79 -0.03 0.64
N PHE A 13 0.03 -1.07 0.60
CA PHE A 13 0.23 -1.88 -0.61
C PHE A 13 -0.31 -3.29 -0.35
N ILE A 14 -1.23 -3.76 -1.18
CA ILE A 14 -1.79 -5.11 -1.10
C ILE A 14 -1.32 -5.86 -2.34
N PRO A 15 -0.62 -7.00 -2.22
CA PRO A 15 -0.29 -7.83 -3.38
C PRO A 15 -1.57 -8.18 -4.13
N LYS A 16 -1.56 -8.05 -5.45
CA LYS A 16 -2.73 -8.37 -6.29
C LYS A 16 -3.22 -9.81 -6.11
N GLU A 17 -2.31 -10.72 -5.75
CA GLU A 17 -2.60 -12.12 -5.41
C GLU A 17 -3.41 -12.29 -4.10
N GLU A 18 -3.28 -11.33 -3.18
CA GLU A 18 -3.98 -11.28 -1.90
C GLU A 18 -5.26 -10.45 -1.97
N TYR A 19 -5.42 -9.66 -3.03
CA TYR A 19 -6.58 -8.81 -3.26
C TYR A 19 -7.85 -9.67 -3.44
N GLY A 20 -8.83 -9.49 -2.55
CA GLY A 20 -10.08 -10.25 -2.52
C GLY A 20 -10.10 -11.45 -1.57
N LYS A 21 -9.02 -11.72 -0.83
CA LYS A 21 -9.03 -12.65 0.30
C LYS A 21 -9.68 -12.02 1.53
N GLU A 22 -10.23 -12.86 2.41
CA GLU A 22 -10.92 -12.42 3.62
C GLU A 22 -10.00 -11.67 4.60
N ASN A 23 -8.69 -11.96 4.57
CA ASN A 23 -7.65 -11.24 5.31
C ASN A 23 -6.44 -11.02 4.40
N PRO A 24 -6.46 -9.95 3.56
CA PRO A 24 -5.37 -9.69 2.63
C PRO A 24 -4.12 -9.26 3.38
N LYS A 25 -2.95 -9.77 2.97
CA LYS A 25 -1.68 -9.31 3.54
C LYS A 25 -1.36 -7.90 3.05
N ILE A 26 -1.51 -6.92 3.94
CA ILE A 26 -1.10 -5.53 3.68
C ILE A 26 0.39 -5.40 3.99
N ILE A 27 1.13 -4.81 3.07
CA ILE A 27 2.56 -4.55 3.22
C ILE A 27 2.85 -3.06 3.06
N THR A 28 3.94 -2.61 3.67
CA THR A 28 4.39 -1.22 3.53
C THR A 28 5.34 -1.08 2.35
N LEU A 29 5.62 0.17 1.91
CA LEU A 29 6.56 0.44 0.81
C LEU A 29 7.92 -0.26 0.97
N LYS A 30 8.37 -0.49 2.21
CA LYS A 30 9.64 -1.16 2.51
C LYS A 30 9.65 -2.65 2.14
N GLU A 31 8.48 -3.27 2.07
CA GLU A 31 8.30 -4.71 1.86
C GLU A 31 7.87 -5.03 0.42
N VAL A 32 7.77 -4.01 -0.45
CA VAL A 32 7.41 -4.17 -1.85
C VAL A 32 8.57 -4.84 -2.59
N GLU A 33 8.25 -5.92 -3.32
CA GLU A 33 9.20 -6.64 -4.15
C GLU A 33 9.08 -6.19 -5.61
N LYS A 34 10.19 -6.24 -6.34
CA LYS A 34 10.19 -5.95 -7.79
C LYS A 34 9.49 -7.09 -8.53
N ASP A 35 8.86 -6.76 -9.66
CA ASP A 35 8.14 -7.69 -10.53
C ASP A 35 6.86 -8.31 -9.93
N LYS A 36 6.32 -7.73 -8.85
CA LYS A 36 4.99 -8.06 -8.32
C LYS A 36 4.00 -6.92 -8.54
N GLU A 37 2.76 -7.27 -8.86
CA GLU A 37 1.66 -6.31 -8.98
C GLU A 37 1.04 -6.04 -7.60
N TYR A 38 0.84 -4.76 -7.28
CA TYR A 38 0.26 -4.34 -6.01
C TYR A 38 -0.90 -3.39 -6.25
N VAL A 39 -1.95 -3.55 -5.45
CA VAL A 39 -3.04 -2.59 -5.30
C VAL A 39 -2.60 -1.56 -4.28
N LEU A 40 -2.60 -0.29 -4.69
CA LEU A 40 -2.31 0.83 -3.82
C LEU A 40 -3.61 1.31 -3.17
N VAL A 41 -3.63 1.30 -1.85
CA VAL A 41 -4.71 1.88 -1.04
C VAL A 41 -4.19 3.18 -0.46
N ILE A 42 -4.91 4.27 -0.74
CA ILE A 42 -4.58 5.61 -0.27
C ILE A 42 -5.69 6.03 0.69
N THR A 43 -5.35 6.12 1.96
CA THR A 43 -6.27 6.60 3.00
C THR A 43 -5.88 8.01 3.37
N THR A 44 -6.67 9.00 2.98
CA THR A 44 -6.46 10.40 3.37
C THR A 44 -7.47 10.79 4.44
N ASN A 45 -7.00 11.42 5.51
CA ASN A 45 -7.86 12.10 6.48
C ASN A 45 -7.96 13.57 6.06
N ALA A 46 -9.08 13.95 5.43
CA ALA A 46 -9.35 15.30 4.95
C ALA A 46 -10.27 16.04 5.95
#